data_AF-A0A382K126-F1
#
_entry.id   AF-A0A382K126-F1
#
_cell.length_a   1.000
_cell.length_b   1.000
_cell.length_c   1.000
_cell.angle_alpha   90.00
_cell.angle_beta   90.00
_cell.angle_gamma   90.00
#
_symmetry.space_group_name_H-M   'P 1'
#
loop_
_entity.id
_entity.type
_entity.pdbx_description
1 polymer ?
#
loop_
_entity_poly.entity_id
_entity_poly.type
_entity_poly.pdbx_seq_one_letter_code
_entity_poly.pdbx_strand_id
1 'polypeptide(L)'
;MLLFHFSVLLYGAKKNKEDFESAHQQSETSSRGWYNSRQWLSGNEWNVSITNDGSFGTYGDGAGGKWPRGTGNPILYSTGLWIGVNNENGDAPQVSGRIYQSDFRPGPYDDSNPGDSDDDVFKVSRLLENLVNEFNGTNSWSQWPVDQGAPWDDVNGDGVFNVSSGDKPYMPLDQSIFTIYSDNNNDNNHNAFYGNPIGAEVRQLTYGGASGEDVAVSRSYYVQYEIINRSADTWYSPRFGFWSDPDIGVNVTDDLVGTDADNNLVYSYNGSDVEEGFDIPPAVGIAFLGASPGNIGGPYNLNPYSAGVLCSSCIDGYNVNDPGDVTSAYNRLNGLSNDGNEIINPVTGEIIKWQFGGDPFSGAGWVDNSVGDKRMYLSIESDSIPSGDTIKFTI
;
A
#
# COMPACT_ATOMS: atom_id res chain seq x y z
N MET A 1 35.15 -23.85 12.13
CA MET A 1 33.99 -23.70 11.22
C MET A 1 32.64 -23.70 11.95
N LEU A 2 32.47 -24.35 13.11
CA LEU A 2 31.22 -24.33 13.89
C LEU A 2 30.91 -23.01 14.62
N LEU A 3 31.93 -22.28 15.11
CA LEU A 3 31.73 -21.06 15.90
C LEU A 3 31.18 -19.88 15.08
N PHE A 4 31.54 -19.74 13.79
CA PHE A 4 31.04 -18.66 12.94
C PHE A 4 29.55 -18.83 12.60
N HIS A 5 29.06 -20.06 12.42
CA HIS A 5 27.63 -20.31 12.19
C HIS A 5 26.77 -19.98 13.40
N PHE A 6 27.26 -20.24 14.62
CA PHE A 6 26.52 -19.92 15.85
C PHE A 6 26.38 -18.42 16.06
N SER A 7 27.42 -17.62 15.78
CA SER A 7 27.39 -16.15 15.92
C SER A 7 26.41 -15.50 14.94
N VAL A 8 26.35 -15.97 13.70
CA VAL A 8 25.43 -15.47 12.67
C VAL A 8 23.98 -15.83 13.01
N LEU A 9 23.73 -17.05 13.50
CA LEU A 9 22.41 -17.49 13.96
C LEU A 9 21.91 -16.68 15.17
N LEU A 10 22.78 -16.39 16.15
CA LEU A 10 22.45 -15.57 17.32
C LEU A 10 22.20 -14.10 16.97
N TYR A 11 22.96 -13.54 16.01
CA TYR A 11 22.76 -12.18 15.53
C TYR A 11 21.46 -12.06 14.72
N GLY A 12 21.19 -13.01 13.82
CA GLY A 12 19.94 -13.10 13.07
C GLY A 12 18.72 -13.29 13.97
N ALA A 13 18.80 -14.13 15.00
CA ALA A 13 17.71 -14.32 15.97
C ALA A 13 17.45 -13.08 16.83
N LYS A 14 18.49 -12.33 17.23
CA LYS A 14 18.33 -11.05 17.96
C LYS A 14 17.74 -9.96 17.08
N LYS A 15 18.22 -9.81 15.84
CA LYS A 15 17.68 -8.84 14.88
C LYS A 15 16.23 -9.15 14.50
N ASN A 16 15.90 -10.42 14.26
CA ASN A 16 14.51 -10.85 14.08
C ASN A 16 13.67 -10.48 15.31
N LYS A 17 14.14 -10.75 16.53
CA LYS A 17 13.41 -10.36 17.76
C LYS A 17 13.22 -8.84 17.85
N GLU A 18 14.24 -8.02 17.58
CA GLU A 18 14.15 -6.55 17.58
C GLU A 18 13.24 -6.01 16.47
N ASP A 19 13.19 -6.63 15.29
CA ASP A 19 12.30 -6.24 14.19
C ASP A 19 10.83 -6.69 14.46
N PHE A 20 10.63 -7.84 15.12
CA PHE A 20 9.31 -8.30 15.59
C PHE A 20 8.79 -7.45 16.75
N GLU A 21 9.67 -7.11 17.70
CA GLU A 21 9.40 -6.27 18.87
C GLU A 21 9.61 -4.78 18.58
N SER A 22 9.83 -4.40 17.31
CA SER A 22 10.26 -3.05 16.93
C SER A 22 9.35 -2.02 17.59
N ALA A 23 9.96 -1.12 18.37
CA ALA A 23 9.25 -0.11 19.14
C ALA A 23 8.32 0.69 18.22
N HIS A 24 7.13 1.02 18.76
CA HIS A 24 6.29 2.08 18.21
C HIS A 24 7.15 3.33 18.00
N GLN A 25 7.24 3.78 16.74
CA GLN A 25 7.97 5.00 16.42
C GLN A 25 6.96 6.11 16.22
N GLN A 26 6.89 6.97 17.24
CA GLN A 26 6.13 8.21 17.24
C GLN A 26 7.05 9.31 16.72
N SER A 27 6.63 10.02 15.67
CA SER A 27 7.26 11.29 15.33
C SER A 27 6.19 12.37 15.33
N GLU A 28 6.24 13.23 16.35
CA GLU A 28 5.61 14.54 16.27
C GLU A 28 6.31 15.32 15.15
N THR A 29 5.52 16.02 14.33
CA THR A 29 5.96 16.97 13.30
C THR A 29 6.24 16.38 11.92
N SER A 30 5.17 15.95 11.24
CA SER A 30 5.12 16.23 9.79
C SER A 30 5.10 17.75 9.58
N SER A 31 5.49 18.23 8.39
CA SER A 31 5.35 19.65 7.99
C SER A 31 3.90 20.18 8.08
N ARG A 32 2.95 19.28 8.35
CA ARG A 32 1.50 19.49 8.43
C ARG A 32 0.99 19.69 9.85
N GLY A 33 1.81 19.44 10.86
CA GLY A 33 1.46 19.67 12.27
C GLY A 33 0.67 18.53 12.93
N TRP A 34 0.43 17.42 12.23
CA TRP A 34 -0.15 16.21 12.83
C TRP A 34 0.93 15.27 13.32
N TYR A 35 0.53 14.41 14.25
CA TYR A 35 1.37 13.38 14.79
C TYR A 35 1.26 12.13 13.91
N ASN A 36 2.42 11.66 13.44
CA ASN A 36 2.52 10.48 12.59
C ASN A 36 3.11 9.35 13.42
N SER A 37 2.35 8.27 13.53
CA SER A 37 2.79 7.01 14.12
C SER A 37 3.22 6.03 13.03
N ARG A 38 4.08 5.10 13.41
CA ARG A 38 4.60 4.07 12.52
C ARG A 38 4.73 2.73 13.22
N GLN A 39 4.40 1.67 12.48
CA GLN A 39 4.78 0.30 12.80
C GLN A 39 5.50 -0.36 11.63
N TRP A 40 6.12 -1.50 11.92
CA TRP A 40 6.80 -2.32 10.93
C TRP A 40 6.04 -3.63 10.75
N LEU A 41 5.65 -3.91 9.51
CA LEU A 41 5.30 -5.26 9.11
C LEU A 41 6.60 -6.05 8.97
N SER A 42 6.78 -6.99 9.87
CA SER A 42 7.95 -7.86 10.00
C SER A 42 7.53 -9.29 10.31
N GLY A 43 6.30 -9.70 9.99
CA GLY A 43 5.78 -11.05 10.21
C GLY A 43 6.33 -12.14 9.28
N ASN A 44 6.94 -11.75 8.16
CA ASN A 44 7.38 -12.62 7.07
C ASN A 44 8.80 -12.22 6.59
N GLU A 45 9.21 -12.55 5.37
CA GLU A 45 10.51 -12.15 4.81
C GLU A 45 10.59 -10.65 4.46
N TRP A 46 9.53 -9.86 4.68
CA TRP A 46 9.55 -8.41 4.51
C TRP A 46 9.85 -7.67 5.81
N ASN A 47 10.41 -6.46 5.66
CA ASN A 47 10.35 -5.42 6.68
C ASN A 47 9.81 -4.15 6.03
N VAL A 48 8.55 -3.79 6.31
CA VAL A 48 7.86 -2.67 5.65
C VAL A 48 7.32 -1.71 6.70
N SER A 49 7.71 -0.44 6.63
CA SER A 49 7.11 0.61 7.45
C SER A 49 5.67 0.86 7.02
N ILE A 50 4.77 1.09 7.97
CA ILE A 50 3.38 1.46 7.76
C ILE A 50 3.08 2.64 8.67
N THR A 51 2.45 3.69 8.14
CA THR A 51 2.09 4.90 8.90
C THR A 51 0.59 5.16 8.92
N ASN A 52 0.15 5.93 9.89
CA ASN A 52 -1.26 6.28 10.10
C ASN A 52 -1.84 7.28 9.09
N ASP A 53 -1.10 7.64 8.04
CA ASP A 53 -1.58 8.45 6.90
C ASP A 53 -1.73 7.62 5.61
N GLY A 54 -1.71 6.30 5.73
CA GLY A 54 -1.86 5.36 4.60
C GLY A 54 -0.58 5.07 3.82
N SER A 55 0.59 5.54 4.27
CA SER A 55 1.85 5.07 3.67
C SER A 55 2.16 3.64 4.05
N PHE A 56 2.80 2.96 3.12
CA PHE A 56 3.73 1.90 3.46
C PHE A 56 5.01 2.00 2.63
N GLY A 57 6.11 1.48 3.16
CA GLY A 57 7.42 1.52 2.50
C GLY A 57 8.17 2.86 2.62
N THR A 58 7.66 3.89 3.32
CA THR A 58 8.37 5.18 3.51
C THR A 58 9.14 5.25 4.83
N TYR A 59 10.42 5.67 4.79
CA TYR A 59 11.23 5.89 6.00
C TYR A 59 12.26 7.03 5.87
N GLY A 60 11.85 8.25 6.24
CA GLY A 60 12.75 9.41 6.17
C GLY A 60 13.20 9.67 4.74
N ASP A 61 14.51 9.82 4.53
CA ASP A 61 15.12 10.00 3.20
C ASP A 61 15.52 8.67 2.53
N GLY A 62 14.96 7.53 2.97
CA GLY A 62 15.33 6.21 2.46
C GLY A 62 14.17 5.22 2.41
N ALA A 63 14.45 4.06 1.80
CA ALA A 63 13.48 2.99 1.67
C ALA A 63 13.03 2.43 3.03
N GLY A 64 11.72 2.41 3.21
CA GLY A 64 11.02 1.79 4.33
C GLY A 64 10.51 0.39 4.02
N GLY A 65 10.51 -0.05 2.76
CA GLY A 65 10.26 -1.44 2.38
C GLY A 65 11.55 -2.16 2.02
N LYS A 66 11.88 -3.19 2.80
CA LYS A 66 13.14 -3.94 2.69
C LYS A 66 12.88 -5.42 2.58
N TRP A 67 13.62 -6.07 1.69
CA TRP A 67 13.59 -7.51 1.50
C TRP A 67 14.95 -8.01 0.98
N PRO A 68 15.46 -9.17 1.43
CA PRO A 68 14.92 -9.98 2.51
C PRO A 68 15.05 -9.29 3.88
N ARG A 69 14.13 -9.60 4.80
CA ARG A 69 14.12 -9.04 6.15
C ARG A 69 15.49 -9.25 6.82
N GLY A 70 16.00 -8.19 7.44
CA GLY A 70 17.27 -8.22 8.15
C GLY A 70 18.51 -7.96 7.28
N THR A 71 18.43 -7.93 5.95
CA THR A 71 19.57 -7.54 5.09
C THR A 71 19.77 -6.03 5.09
N GLY A 72 18.67 -5.27 5.08
CA GLY A 72 18.70 -3.83 4.90
C GLY A 72 18.54 -3.39 3.45
N ASN A 73 18.47 -4.33 2.51
CA ASN A 73 18.37 -4.03 1.09
C ASN A 73 17.03 -3.32 0.79
N PRO A 74 17.05 -2.19 0.07
CA PRO A 74 15.84 -1.46 -0.30
C PRO A 74 15.08 -2.17 -1.41
N ILE A 75 13.76 -2.07 -1.38
CA ILE A 75 12.86 -2.49 -2.47
C ILE A 75 11.76 -1.45 -2.72
N LEU A 76 11.18 -0.89 -1.65
CA LEU A 76 10.12 0.12 -1.76
C LEU A 76 10.55 1.40 -1.04
N TYR A 77 10.55 2.50 -1.77
CA TYR A 77 10.80 3.83 -1.24
C TYR A 77 9.53 4.48 -0.68
N SER A 78 8.42 4.29 -1.38
CA SER A 78 7.13 4.85 -0.98
C SER A 78 5.99 4.17 -1.72
N THR A 79 4.91 3.87 -1.02
CA THR A 79 3.72 3.26 -1.63
C THR A 79 2.47 3.78 -0.92
N GLY A 80 1.36 3.90 -1.65
CA GLY A 80 0.07 4.26 -1.07
C GLY A 80 -1.10 4.26 -2.05
N LEU A 81 -2.26 4.55 -1.49
CA LEU A 81 -3.55 4.54 -2.19
C LEU A 81 -3.83 5.88 -2.87
N TRP A 82 -4.39 5.85 -4.07
CA TRP A 82 -5.05 6.95 -4.77
C TRP A 82 -6.52 6.63 -4.91
N ILE A 83 -7.39 7.62 -4.74
CA ILE A 83 -8.83 7.51 -4.94
C ILE A 83 -9.24 8.64 -5.87
N GLY A 84 -9.60 8.28 -7.11
CA GLY A 84 -10.13 9.20 -8.10
C GLY A 84 -11.65 9.09 -8.17
N VAL A 85 -12.35 10.21 -8.03
CA VAL A 85 -13.81 10.27 -8.04
C VAL A 85 -14.31 11.31 -9.01
N ASN A 86 -15.49 11.04 -9.58
CA ASN A 86 -16.31 12.01 -10.28
C ASN A 86 -17.63 12.18 -9.51
N ASN A 87 -18.18 13.40 -9.51
CA ASN A 87 -19.57 13.64 -9.16
C ASN A 87 -20.37 13.83 -10.48
N GLU A 88 -21.60 13.31 -10.59
CA GLU A 88 -22.38 13.30 -11.85
C GLU A 88 -22.69 14.69 -12.43
N ASN A 89 -22.40 15.76 -11.68
CA ASN A 89 -22.71 17.14 -12.05
C ASN A 89 -21.85 17.68 -13.20
N GLY A 90 -20.89 16.89 -13.69
CA GLY A 90 -19.94 17.32 -14.71
C GLY A 90 -18.86 18.25 -14.14
N ASP A 91 -18.67 18.26 -12.82
CA ASP A 91 -17.53 18.92 -12.21
C ASP A 91 -16.24 18.18 -12.61
N ALA A 92 -15.12 18.87 -12.48
CA ALA A 92 -13.81 18.26 -12.69
C ALA A 92 -13.63 17.07 -11.71
N PRO A 93 -12.95 15.98 -12.15
CA PRO A 93 -12.59 14.90 -11.25
C PRO A 93 -11.87 15.43 -10.02
N GLN A 94 -11.95 14.69 -8.92
CA GLN A 94 -11.13 14.91 -7.74
C GLN A 94 -10.29 13.65 -7.48
N VAL A 95 -9.08 13.85 -6.97
CA VAL A 95 -8.19 12.77 -6.57
C VAL A 95 -7.61 13.12 -5.22
N SER A 96 -7.71 12.17 -4.30
CA SER A 96 -6.96 12.19 -3.05
C SER A 96 -6.09 10.96 -3.02
N GLY A 97 -4.82 11.12 -2.67
CA GLY A 97 -3.94 9.98 -2.61
C GLY A 97 -2.59 10.27 -2.00
N ARG A 98 -1.70 9.30 -2.12
CA ARG A 98 -0.32 9.41 -1.67
C ARG A 98 0.68 9.38 -2.82
N ILE A 99 1.48 10.44 -2.96
CA ILE A 99 2.69 10.49 -3.78
C ILE A 99 3.78 11.25 -3.02
N TYR A 100 4.57 10.51 -2.22
CA TYR A 100 5.51 11.02 -1.19
C TYR A 100 4.88 11.83 -0.05
N GLN A 101 3.91 12.68 -0.37
CA GLN A 101 2.97 13.36 0.50
C GLN A 101 1.64 12.62 0.44
N SER A 102 0.82 12.73 1.49
CA SER A 102 -0.50 12.08 1.55
C SER A 102 -1.59 13.14 1.50
N ASP A 103 -2.71 12.97 0.81
CA ASP A 103 -3.88 13.84 1.04
C ASP A 103 -4.70 13.36 2.26
N PHE A 104 -4.31 12.24 2.86
CA PHE A 104 -4.96 11.69 4.04
C PHE A 104 -4.33 12.21 5.33
N ARG A 105 -5.17 12.39 6.35
CA ARG A 105 -4.80 12.61 7.75
C ARG A 105 -5.09 11.36 8.58
N PRO A 106 -4.37 11.13 9.69
CA PRO A 106 -4.73 10.08 10.63
C PRO A 106 -6.14 10.25 11.19
N GLY A 107 -6.78 9.11 11.44
CA GLY A 107 -8.05 9.03 12.15
C GLY A 107 -9.32 8.98 11.29
N PRO A 108 -10.46 8.69 11.92
CA PRO A 108 -11.78 8.68 11.29
C PRO A 108 -12.14 10.02 10.61
N TYR A 109 -13.08 9.98 9.66
CA TYR A 109 -13.46 11.17 8.90
C TYR A 109 -13.99 12.31 9.78
N ASP A 110 -14.84 11.99 10.76
CA ASP A 110 -15.46 12.97 11.67
C ASP A 110 -14.60 13.27 12.92
N ASP A 111 -13.37 12.77 12.99
CA ASP A 111 -12.53 13.00 14.14
C ASP A 111 -12.12 14.49 14.26
N SER A 112 -12.28 15.02 15.48
CA SER A 112 -11.99 16.40 15.86
C SER A 112 -10.53 16.64 16.28
N ASN A 113 -9.76 15.59 16.58
CA ASN A 113 -8.38 15.67 17.04
C ASN A 113 -7.44 14.75 16.22
N PRO A 114 -7.28 14.98 14.90
CA PRO A 114 -6.48 14.12 14.05
C PRO A 114 -5.09 13.82 14.59
N GLY A 115 -4.74 12.54 14.58
CA GLY A 115 -3.40 12.09 14.91
C GLY A 115 -3.11 12.13 16.40
N ASP A 116 -4.11 12.08 17.27
CA ASP A 116 -3.83 11.71 18.66
C ASP A 116 -3.45 10.22 18.78
N SER A 117 -3.19 9.75 20.00
CA SER A 117 -2.79 8.35 20.21
C SER A 117 -3.88 7.33 19.87
N ASP A 118 -5.15 7.76 19.76
CA ASP A 118 -6.23 6.89 19.35
C ASP A 118 -6.13 6.61 17.83
N ASP A 119 -5.46 7.48 17.07
CA ASP A 119 -5.17 7.31 15.63
C ASP A 119 -3.77 6.71 15.36
N ASP A 120 -3.22 5.99 16.34
CA ASP A 120 -1.94 5.31 16.20
C ASP A 120 -2.00 4.16 15.16
N VAL A 121 -0.84 3.68 14.71
CA VAL A 121 -0.75 2.42 13.97
C VAL A 121 -0.76 1.26 14.95
N PHE A 122 -1.78 0.41 14.86
CA PHE A 122 -1.99 -0.72 15.78
C PHE A 122 -1.41 -2.01 15.21
N LYS A 123 -0.57 -2.70 15.97
CA LYS A 123 0.12 -3.93 15.52
C LYS A 123 -0.15 -5.09 16.46
N VAL A 124 -0.45 -6.25 15.89
CA VAL A 124 -0.63 -7.51 16.61
C VAL A 124 0.14 -8.63 15.93
N SER A 125 0.70 -9.55 16.72
CA SER A 125 1.39 -10.73 16.20
C SER A 125 1.01 -11.98 16.99
N ARG A 126 0.96 -13.13 16.30
CA ARG A 126 0.72 -14.45 16.91
C ARG A 126 1.83 -14.84 17.89
N LEU A 127 3.07 -14.43 17.65
CA LEU A 127 4.21 -14.74 18.53
C LEU A 127 4.17 -13.97 19.86
N LEU A 128 3.37 -12.91 19.94
CA LEU A 128 3.21 -12.05 21.11
C LEU A 128 1.80 -12.18 21.71
N GLU A 129 1.09 -13.27 21.38
CA GLU A 129 -0.26 -13.55 21.88
C GLU A 129 -0.30 -13.40 23.41
N ASN A 130 -1.24 -12.59 23.90
CA ASN A 130 -1.53 -12.39 25.32
C ASN A 130 -0.36 -11.84 26.18
N LEU A 131 0.64 -11.20 25.57
CA LEU A 131 1.63 -10.45 26.34
C LEU A 131 1.04 -9.11 26.78
N VAL A 132 0.68 -9.03 28.07
CA VAL A 132 0.23 -7.80 28.77
C VAL A 132 1.35 -6.78 28.96
N ASN A 133 2.57 -7.08 28.50
CA ASN A 133 3.67 -6.16 28.65
C ASN A 133 3.55 -5.06 27.60
N GLU A 134 3.17 -3.87 28.07
CA GLU A 134 3.29 -2.57 27.40
C GLU A 134 4.73 -2.37 26.88
N PHE A 135 5.07 -3.00 25.75
CA PHE A 135 6.23 -2.60 24.96
C PHE A 135 5.78 -1.44 24.07
N ASN A 136 5.93 -0.22 24.62
CA ASN A 136 5.72 1.05 23.93
C ASN A 136 4.31 1.26 23.32
N GLY A 137 3.24 0.88 24.02
CA GLY A 137 1.92 1.48 23.85
C GLY A 137 1.01 0.99 22.71
N THR A 138 1.45 0.11 21.80
CA THR A 138 0.62 -0.30 20.63
C THR A 138 0.67 -1.79 20.28
N ASN A 139 1.22 -2.63 21.16
CA ASN A 139 1.53 -4.05 20.90
C ASN A 139 0.61 -5.05 21.65
N SER A 140 -0.58 -4.64 22.11
CA SER A 140 -1.48 -5.54 22.84
C SER A 140 -2.77 -5.82 22.06
N TRP A 141 -3.19 -7.09 22.03
CA TRP A 141 -4.50 -7.48 21.49
C TRP A 141 -5.65 -6.73 22.18
N SER A 142 -5.49 -6.35 23.46
CA SER A 142 -6.52 -5.60 24.20
C SER A 142 -6.66 -4.13 23.77
N GLN A 143 -5.69 -3.59 23.05
CA GLN A 143 -5.72 -2.23 22.51
C GLN A 143 -6.14 -2.20 21.03
N TRP A 144 -6.55 -3.34 20.47
CA TRP A 144 -7.01 -3.41 19.09
C TRP A 144 -8.27 -2.54 18.92
N PRO A 145 -8.29 -1.58 17.98
CA PRO A 145 -9.27 -0.49 17.97
C PRO A 145 -10.57 -0.91 17.25
N VAL A 146 -11.29 -1.85 17.86
CA VAL A 146 -12.56 -2.39 17.33
C VAL A 146 -13.62 -1.30 17.19
N ASP A 147 -13.62 -0.32 18.10
CA ASP A 147 -14.48 0.86 18.07
C ASP A 147 -14.22 1.78 16.87
N GLN A 148 -13.02 1.74 16.30
CA GLN A 148 -12.66 2.43 15.05
C GLN A 148 -12.88 1.56 13.80
N GLY A 149 -13.43 0.35 13.95
CA GLY A 149 -13.74 -0.56 12.86
C GLY A 149 -12.63 -1.56 12.52
N ALA A 150 -11.64 -1.75 13.39
CA ALA A 150 -10.67 -2.82 13.20
C ALA A 150 -11.35 -4.21 13.30
N PRO A 151 -11.09 -5.12 12.34
CA PRO A 151 -11.74 -6.43 12.31
C PRO A 151 -11.26 -7.33 13.44
N TRP A 152 -12.15 -8.17 13.98
CA TRP A 152 -11.89 -9.08 15.09
C TRP A 152 -12.76 -10.34 15.00
N ASP A 153 -12.35 -11.40 15.68
CA ASP A 153 -13.09 -12.64 15.82
C ASP A 153 -13.81 -12.67 17.18
N ASP A 154 -15.15 -12.66 17.13
CA ASP A 154 -16.03 -12.88 18.29
C ASP A 154 -16.13 -14.37 18.59
N VAL A 155 -15.32 -14.82 19.54
CA VAL A 155 -15.16 -16.25 19.85
C VAL A 155 -16.27 -16.74 20.78
N ASN A 156 -16.76 -15.87 21.66
CA ASN A 156 -17.80 -16.21 22.63
C ASN A 156 -19.23 -15.90 22.14
N GLY A 157 -19.37 -15.12 21.07
CA GLY A 157 -20.64 -14.76 20.43
C GLY A 157 -21.45 -13.68 21.15
N ASP A 158 -20.83 -12.85 21.99
CA ASP A 158 -21.52 -11.83 22.78
C ASP A 158 -21.54 -10.43 22.12
N GLY A 159 -20.83 -10.25 21.01
CA GLY A 159 -20.75 -9.00 20.26
C GLY A 159 -19.93 -7.89 20.92
N VAL A 160 -19.17 -8.20 21.99
CA VAL A 160 -18.35 -7.24 22.73
C VAL A 160 -16.91 -7.74 22.76
N PHE A 161 -16.01 -7.05 22.05
CA PHE A 161 -14.61 -7.43 22.02
C PHE A 161 -13.98 -7.51 23.42
N ASN A 162 -13.64 -8.71 23.84
CA ASN A 162 -12.99 -8.96 25.12
C ASN A 162 -11.98 -10.12 25.05
N VAL A 163 -10.69 -9.77 25.04
CA VAL A 163 -9.59 -10.74 25.03
C VAL A 163 -9.64 -11.73 26.21
N SER A 164 -10.11 -11.30 27.39
CA SER A 164 -10.23 -12.20 28.55
C SER A 164 -11.30 -13.28 28.39
N SER A 165 -12.26 -13.08 27.48
CA SER A 165 -13.29 -14.04 27.10
C SER A 165 -12.89 -14.95 25.93
N GLY A 166 -11.71 -14.73 25.33
CA GLY A 166 -11.19 -15.51 24.21
C GLY A 166 -11.27 -14.82 22.85
N ASP A 167 -11.83 -13.61 22.75
CA ASP A 167 -11.87 -12.85 21.50
C ASP A 167 -10.48 -12.39 21.08
N LYS A 168 -10.34 -12.11 19.80
CA LYS A 168 -9.03 -11.76 19.24
C LYS A 168 -9.11 -10.84 18.03
N PRO A 169 -8.08 -10.01 17.82
CA PRO A 169 -7.88 -9.31 16.56
C PRO A 169 -7.94 -10.26 15.37
N TYR A 170 -8.48 -9.80 14.25
CA TYR A 170 -8.49 -10.57 13.02
C TYR A 170 -7.07 -10.63 12.44
N MET A 171 -6.49 -11.84 12.43
CA MET A 171 -5.15 -12.10 11.93
C MET A 171 -5.17 -13.27 10.94
N PRO A 172 -5.27 -12.98 9.63
CA PRO A 172 -5.24 -14.00 8.60
C PRO A 172 -3.93 -14.81 8.63
N LEU A 173 -2.83 -14.15 8.99
CA LEU A 173 -1.48 -14.71 9.04
C LEU A 173 -0.83 -14.44 10.42
N ASP A 174 0.49 -14.24 10.47
CA ASP A 174 1.24 -14.19 11.73
C ASP A 174 1.33 -12.79 12.33
N GLN A 175 1.08 -11.75 11.53
CA GLN A 175 1.05 -10.36 11.96
C GLN A 175 -0.01 -9.59 11.18
N SER A 176 -0.74 -8.74 11.90
CA SER A 176 -1.67 -7.76 11.33
C SER A 176 -1.33 -6.37 11.85
N ILE A 177 -1.46 -5.38 10.98
CA ILE A 177 -1.33 -3.96 11.28
C ILE A 177 -2.59 -3.27 10.79
N PHE A 178 -3.24 -2.51 11.67
CA PHE A 178 -4.43 -1.72 11.36
C PHE A 178 -4.11 -0.23 11.41
N THR A 179 -4.62 0.50 10.43
CA THR A 179 -4.59 1.96 10.37
C THR A 179 -5.93 2.48 9.86
N ILE A 180 -6.40 3.56 10.46
CA ILE A 180 -7.53 4.35 9.97
C ILE A 180 -7.05 5.76 9.63
N TYR A 181 -7.48 6.25 8.48
CA TYR A 181 -7.15 7.60 8.01
C TYR A 181 -8.25 8.11 7.12
N SER A 182 -8.28 9.43 6.94
CA SER A 182 -9.37 10.07 6.21
C SER A 182 -8.89 11.25 5.39
N ASP A 183 -9.69 11.59 4.40
CA ASP A 183 -9.61 12.81 3.65
C ASP A 183 -10.82 13.68 4.04
N ASN A 184 -10.59 14.66 4.93
CA ASN A 184 -11.63 15.48 5.55
C ASN A 184 -11.73 16.87 4.91
N ASN A 185 -12.97 17.33 4.66
CA ASN A 185 -13.29 18.64 4.11
C ASN A 185 -12.81 19.86 4.93
N ASN A 186 -12.46 19.68 6.21
CA ASN A 186 -11.98 20.75 7.08
C ASN A 186 -10.45 20.92 7.05
N ASP A 187 -9.77 20.05 6.32
CA ASP A 187 -8.33 20.06 6.18
C ASP A 187 -7.91 20.73 4.87
N ASN A 188 -7.18 21.84 4.96
CA ASN A 188 -6.71 22.57 3.78
C ASN A 188 -5.40 22.00 3.21
N ASN A 189 -5.00 20.78 3.61
CA ASN A 189 -3.64 20.27 3.40
C ASN A 189 -3.56 19.14 2.37
N HIS A 190 -4.14 19.38 1.20
CA HIS A 190 -4.09 18.49 0.04
C HIS A 190 -2.91 18.86 -0.84
N ASN A 191 -1.79 18.17 -0.66
CA ASN A 191 -0.55 18.51 -1.35
C ASN A 191 -0.01 17.36 -2.22
N ALA A 192 -0.65 16.19 -2.23
CA ALA A 192 -0.27 15.13 -3.16
C ALA A 192 -0.65 15.54 -4.59
N PHE A 193 -1.89 16.02 -4.79
CA PHE A 193 -2.39 16.45 -6.11
C PHE A 193 -3.05 17.83 -6.12
N TYR A 194 -3.02 18.57 -5.00
CA TYR A 194 -3.61 19.91 -4.88
C TYR A 194 -5.11 19.98 -5.21
N GLY A 195 -5.83 18.89 -4.90
CA GLY A 195 -7.28 18.77 -5.06
C GLY A 195 -8.08 19.22 -3.85
N ASN A 196 -9.40 19.14 -3.96
CA ASN A 196 -10.30 19.27 -2.82
C ASN A 196 -10.52 17.88 -2.18
N PRO A 197 -10.81 17.85 -0.87
CA PRO A 197 -11.27 16.66 -0.17
C PRO A 197 -12.41 15.93 -0.89
N ILE A 198 -12.23 14.61 -1.11
CA ILE A 198 -13.23 13.72 -1.71
C ILE A 198 -14.18 13.11 -0.68
N GLY A 199 -13.85 13.25 0.60
CA GLY A 199 -14.66 12.73 1.70
C GLY A 199 -14.51 11.23 1.94
N ALA A 200 -13.29 10.71 1.91
CA ALA A 200 -13.03 9.29 2.14
C ALA A 200 -12.63 9.01 3.60
N GLU A 201 -13.18 7.95 4.20
CA GLU A 201 -12.55 7.26 5.34
C GLU A 201 -11.99 5.95 4.83
N VAL A 202 -10.75 5.65 5.20
CA VAL A 202 -10.04 4.43 4.79
C VAL A 202 -9.60 3.68 6.02
N ARG A 203 -10.02 2.42 6.10
CA ARG A 203 -9.56 1.44 7.07
C ARG A 203 -8.69 0.44 6.33
N GLN A 204 -7.42 0.39 6.71
CA GLN A 204 -6.42 -0.44 6.06
C GLN A 204 -5.92 -1.50 7.06
N LEU A 205 -6.06 -2.77 6.68
CA LEU A 205 -5.48 -3.90 7.39
C LEU A 205 -4.36 -4.50 6.53
N THR A 206 -3.13 -4.36 6.98
CA THR A 206 -1.97 -4.98 6.34
C THR A 206 -1.55 -6.22 7.12
N TYR A 207 -1.37 -7.35 6.44
CA TYR A 207 -1.01 -8.59 7.12
C TYR A 207 -0.01 -9.44 6.33
N GLY A 208 0.77 -10.22 7.07
CA GLY A 208 1.82 -11.07 6.52
C GLY A 208 2.18 -12.19 7.49
N GLY A 209 2.78 -13.27 6.99
CA GLY A 209 3.26 -14.36 7.82
C GLY A 209 4.19 -15.30 7.07
N ALA A 210 4.81 -16.19 7.82
CA ALA A 210 5.70 -17.20 7.28
C ALA A 210 4.98 -18.53 7.09
N SER A 211 5.28 -19.23 6.01
CA SER A 211 4.79 -20.58 5.76
C SER A 211 5.97 -21.50 5.45
N GLY A 212 6.00 -22.65 6.11
CA GLY A 212 6.94 -23.73 5.81
C GLY A 212 6.54 -24.56 4.58
N GLU A 213 5.29 -24.42 4.12
CA GLU A 213 4.73 -25.17 2.99
C GLU A 213 4.79 -24.38 1.69
N ASP A 214 4.65 -23.05 1.75
CA ASP A 214 4.67 -22.17 0.59
C ASP A 214 5.54 -20.93 0.84
N VAL A 215 6.68 -20.88 0.17
CA VAL A 215 7.61 -19.76 0.26
C VAL A 215 7.02 -18.45 -0.29
N ALA A 216 6.04 -18.52 -1.20
CA ALA A 216 5.39 -17.33 -1.75
C ALA A 216 4.67 -16.54 -0.65
N VAL A 217 3.98 -17.22 0.27
CA VAL A 217 3.33 -16.58 1.44
C VAL A 217 4.35 -15.83 2.30
N SER A 218 5.53 -16.43 2.51
CA SER A 218 6.62 -15.79 3.25
C SER A 218 7.20 -14.56 2.54
N ARG A 219 6.99 -14.42 1.23
CA ARG A 219 7.49 -13.34 0.36
C ARG A 219 6.41 -12.37 -0.09
N SER A 220 5.21 -12.48 0.46
CA SER A 220 4.09 -11.60 0.16
C SER A 220 3.50 -11.07 1.45
N TYR A 221 3.04 -9.83 1.40
CA TYR A 221 2.11 -9.28 2.37
C TYR A 221 0.89 -8.77 1.62
N TYR A 222 -0.20 -8.61 2.35
CA TYR A 222 -1.50 -8.28 1.78
C TYR A 222 -1.97 -6.99 2.40
N VAL A 223 -2.61 -6.14 1.59
CA VAL A 223 -3.22 -4.90 2.07
C VAL A 223 -4.71 -4.96 1.76
N GLN A 224 -5.50 -5.05 2.82
CA GLN A 224 -6.95 -5.03 2.74
C GLN A 224 -7.46 -3.64 3.05
N TYR A 225 -8.31 -3.14 2.17
CA TYR A 225 -8.97 -1.86 2.28
C TYR A 225 -10.45 -2.03 2.56
N GLU A 226 -10.95 -1.21 3.47
CA GLU A 226 -12.36 -0.85 3.61
C GLU A 226 -12.45 0.68 3.47
N ILE A 227 -13.12 1.15 2.42
CA ILE A 227 -13.20 2.57 2.08
C ILE A 227 -14.65 2.99 2.13
N ILE A 228 -14.94 4.07 2.85
CA ILE A 228 -16.29 4.58 3.07
C ILE A 228 -16.39 5.95 2.40
N ASN A 229 -17.44 6.13 1.59
CA ASN A 229 -17.80 7.44 1.07
C ASN A 229 -18.51 8.23 2.17
N ARG A 230 -17.78 9.14 2.83
CA ARG A 230 -18.30 10.03 3.88
C ARG A 230 -18.71 11.39 3.36
N SER A 231 -18.54 11.64 2.06
CA SER A 231 -19.02 12.85 1.41
C SER A 231 -20.55 12.88 1.32
N ALA A 232 -21.12 14.04 0.99
CA ALA A 232 -22.55 14.17 0.72
C ALA A 232 -22.96 13.66 -0.68
N ASP A 233 -21.99 13.43 -1.56
CA ASP A 233 -22.20 13.11 -2.97
C ASP A 233 -21.93 11.64 -3.26
N THR A 234 -22.60 11.09 -4.27
CA THR A 234 -22.25 9.79 -4.82
C THR A 234 -20.93 9.88 -5.59
N TRP A 235 -20.02 8.95 -5.37
CA TRP A 235 -18.86 8.77 -6.24
C TRP A 235 -19.26 7.94 -7.46
N TYR A 236 -19.17 8.50 -8.65
CA TYR A 236 -19.55 7.81 -9.89
C TYR A 236 -18.36 7.13 -10.52
N SER A 237 -18.48 5.81 -10.70
CA SER A 237 -17.43 4.94 -11.24
C SER A 237 -16.03 5.25 -10.68
N PRO A 238 -15.82 5.27 -9.35
CA PRO A 238 -14.55 5.68 -8.79
C PRO A 238 -13.41 4.74 -9.22
N ARG A 239 -12.21 5.28 -9.19
CA ARG A 239 -10.95 4.58 -9.47
C ARG A 239 -10.14 4.50 -8.18
N PHE A 240 -9.63 3.32 -7.87
CA PHE A 240 -8.70 3.11 -6.77
C PHE A 240 -7.35 2.71 -7.35
N GLY A 241 -6.32 3.51 -7.12
CA GLY A 241 -4.97 3.28 -7.63
C GLY A 241 -4.02 2.89 -6.50
N PHE A 242 -3.16 1.91 -6.75
CA PHE A 242 -2.05 1.56 -5.88
C PHE A 242 -0.78 2.05 -6.53
N TRP A 243 -0.31 3.20 -6.06
CA TRP A 243 0.91 3.80 -6.55
C TRP A 243 2.08 3.29 -5.71
N SER A 244 3.20 3.00 -6.37
CA SER A 244 4.45 2.66 -5.73
C SER A 244 5.62 3.35 -6.41
N ASP A 245 6.60 3.67 -5.60
CA ASP A 245 7.97 3.98 -5.96
C ASP A 245 8.89 2.83 -5.52
N PRO A 246 9.05 1.81 -6.37
CA PRO A 246 10.12 0.82 -6.20
C PRO A 246 11.48 1.47 -6.38
N ASP A 247 12.36 1.23 -5.41
CA ASP A 247 13.79 1.51 -5.48
C ASP A 247 14.46 0.15 -5.26
N ILE A 248 14.54 -0.69 -6.31
CA ILE A 248 14.96 -2.08 -6.15
C ILE A 248 16.48 -2.15 -6.09
N GLY A 249 17.00 -2.40 -4.89
CA GLY A 249 18.44 -2.45 -4.70
C GLY A 249 19.09 -1.07 -4.55
N VAL A 250 20.41 -1.05 -4.45
CA VAL A 250 21.14 0.16 -4.06
C VAL A 250 21.23 1.18 -5.19
N ASN A 251 21.11 0.72 -6.43
CA ASN A 251 21.01 1.57 -7.59
C ASN A 251 19.52 1.78 -7.89
N VAL A 252 19.05 3.01 -7.73
CA VAL A 252 17.63 3.35 -7.96
C VAL A 252 17.36 3.78 -9.40
N THR A 253 18.39 3.71 -10.27
CA THR A 253 18.32 4.23 -11.64
C THR A 253 18.42 3.15 -12.71
N ASP A 254 18.43 1.88 -12.30
CA ASP A 254 18.42 0.72 -13.17
C ASP A 254 17.13 -0.10 -13.14
N ASP A 255 16.05 0.47 -12.63
CA ASP A 255 14.74 -0.19 -12.60
C ASP A 255 14.04 -0.19 -13.96
N LEU A 256 13.34 -1.28 -14.23
CA LEU A 256 12.42 -1.48 -15.35
C LEU A 256 11.04 -1.87 -14.83
N VAL A 257 9.99 -1.54 -15.58
CA VAL A 257 8.61 -1.87 -15.20
C VAL A 257 7.95 -2.78 -16.24
N GLY A 258 7.03 -3.62 -15.79
CA GLY A 258 6.14 -4.40 -16.63
C GLY A 258 4.75 -4.49 -16.05
N THR A 259 3.80 -4.89 -16.89
CA THR A 259 2.44 -5.23 -16.44
C THR A 259 2.04 -6.59 -16.97
N ASP A 260 1.12 -7.24 -16.28
CA ASP A 260 0.49 -8.49 -16.71
C ASP A 260 -1.00 -8.41 -16.37
N ALA A 261 -1.79 -8.10 -17.39
CA ALA A 261 -3.24 -7.92 -17.26
C ALA A 261 -3.97 -9.23 -16.95
N ASP A 262 -3.43 -10.38 -17.35
CA ASP A 262 -4.05 -11.69 -17.10
C ASP A 262 -3.94 -12.09 -15.62
N ASN A 263 -2.89 -11.59 -14.94
CA ASN A 263 -2.64 -11.81 -13.51
C ASN A 263 -2.92 -10.58 -12.64
N ASN A 264 -3.53 -9.53 -13.20
CA ASN A 264 -3.83 -8.27 -12.51
C ASN A 264 -2.60 -7.67 -11.82
N LEU A 265 -1.44 -7.67 -12.47
CA LEU A 265 -0.15 -7.39 -11.85
C LEU A 265 0.53 -6.20 -12.52
N VAL A 266 1.10 -5.32 -11.70
CA VAL A 266 2.16 -4.39 -12.11
C VAL A 266 3.42 -4.73 -11.32
N TYR A 267 4.57 -4.71 -11.96
CA TYR A 267 5.83 -5.09 -11.34
C TYR A 267 6.99 -4.23 -11.80
N SER A 268 7.98 -4.09 -10.91
CA SER A 268 9.29 -3.54 -11.21
C SER A 268 10.34 -4.62 -11.01
N TYR A 269 11.40 -4.57 -11.80
CA TYR A 269 12.50 -5.52 -11.78
C TYR A 269 13.81 -4.84 -12.18
N ASN A 270 14.91 -5.39 -11.68
CA ASN A 270 16.23 -4.85 -11.97
C ASN A 270 16.57 -5.00 -13.46
N GLY A 271 17.05 -3.93 -14.09
CA GLY A 271 17.51 -3.92 -15.47
C GLY A 271 18.90 -4.54 -15.67
N SER A 272 19.60 -4.88 -14.59
CA SER A 272 20.90 -5.55 -14.57
C SER A 272 20.80 -6.99 -14.07
N ASP A 273 21.61 -7.89 -14.63
CA ASP A 273 21.75 -9.28 -14.17
C ASP A 273 22.48 -9.40 -12.81
N VAL A 274 22.96 -8.28 -12.26
CA VAL A 274 23.66 -8.20 -10.97
C VAL A 274 23.13 -7.03 -10.17
N GLU A 275 22.80 -7.26 -8.89
CA GLU A 275 22.37 -6.23 -7.95
C GLU A 275 23.06 -6.41 -6.59
N GLU A 276 23.56 -5.32 -6.00
CA GLU A 276 24.30 -5.41 -4.73
C GLU A 276 23.37 -5.84 -3.59
N GLY A 277 23.82 -6.83 -2.82
CA GLY A 277 23.02 -7.37 -1.71
C GLY A 277 22.09 -8.50 -2.11
N PHE A 278 22.04 -8.89 -3.39
CA PHE A 278 21.19 -9.98 -3.87
C PHE A 278 21.97 -11.02 -4.69
N ASP A 279 21.70 -12.30 -4.44
CA ASP A 279 22.24 -13.41 -5.25
C ASP A 279 21.55 -13.51 -6.61
N ILE A 280 20.27 -13.12 -6.67
CA ILE A 280 19.44 -13.04 -7.86
C ILE A 280 18.82 -11.64 -7.83
N PRO A 281 18.94 -10.82 -8.90
CA PRO A 281 18.36 -9.48 -8.94
C PRO A 281 16.87 -9.51 -8.56
N PRO A 282 16.38 -8.59 -7.73
CA PRO A 282 15.04 -8.68 -7.21
C PRO A 282 14.01 -8.20 -8.23
N ALA A 283 12.76 -8.58 -7.96
CA ALA A 283 11.58 -7.97 -8.55
C ALA A 283 10.54 -7.79 -7.46
N VAL A 284 9.67 -6.79 -7.60
CA VAL A 284 8.53 -6.55 -6.72
C VAL A 284 7.30 -6.24 -7.55
N GLY A 285 6.13 -6.67 -7.10
CA GLY A 285 4.88 -6.38 -7.80
C GLY A 285 3.71 -6.18 -6.86
N ILE A 286 2.68 -5.55 -7.41
CA ILE A 286 1.38 -5.33 -6.78
C ILE A 286 0.34 -6.05 -7.64
N ALA A 287 -0.36 -7.00 -7.04
CA ALA A 287 -1.41 -7.76 -7.71
C ALA A 287 -2.78 -7.38 -7.12
N PHE A 288 -3.82 -7.29 -7.94
CA PHE A 288 -5.18 -7.22 -7.42
C PHE A 288 -5.74 -8.62 -7.20
N LEU A 289 -6.01 -8.97 -5.94
CA LEU A 289 -6.53 -10.29 -5.54
C LEU A 289 -8.06 -10.34 -5.50
N GLY A 290 -8.72 -9.18 -5.67
CA GLY A 290 -10.16 -9.06 -5.58
C GLY A 290 -10.64 -8.79 -4.16
N ALA A 291 -11.90 -9.14 -3.91
CA ALA A 291 -12.58 -8.94 -2.63
C ALA A 291 -12.39 -10.13 -1.64
N SER A 292 -11.34 -10.95 -1.84
CA SER A 292 -11.09 -12.23 -1.14
C SER A 292 -9.70 -12.23 -0.45
N PRO A 293 -9.48 -12.91 0.69
CA PRO A 293 -10.11 -14.17 1.10
C PRO A 293 -11.40 -14.04 1.93
N GLY A 294 -12.46 -14.71 1.49
CA GLY A 294 -13.34 -15.49 2.38
C GLY A 294 -14.54 -14.85 3.08
N ASN A 295 -14.64 -13.53 3.22
CA ASN A 295 -15.84 -12.90 3.84
C ASN A 295 -16.07 -11.43 3.43
N ILE A 296 -15.34 -10.93 2.44
CA ILE A 296 -15.25 -9.49 2.15
C ILE A 296 -15.76 -9.17 0.75
N GLY A 297 -16.74 -9.94 0.27
CA GLY A 297 -17.55 -9.58 -0.89
C GLY A 297 -18.41 -8.37 -0.57
N GLY A 298 -17.89 -7.17 -0.85
CA GLY A 298 -18.70 -5.95 -0.88
C GLY A 298 -19.74 -6.02 -2.01
N PRO A 299 -20.78 -5.17 -1.97
CA PRO A 299 -21.86 -5.18 -2.97
C PRO A 299 -21.42 -4.68 -4.36
N TYR A 300 -20.16 -4.25 -4.51
CA TYR A 300 -19.66 -3.59 -5.71
C TYR A 300 -18.88 -4.53 -6.61
N ASN A 301 -19.07 -4.37 -7.92
CA ASN A 301 -18.20 -4.99 -8.90
C ASN A 301 -16.86 -4.25 -8.93
N LEU A 302 -15.77 -5.00 -8.83
CA LEU A 302 -14.41 -4.47 -8.83
C LEU A 302 -13.59 -5.11 -9.93
N ASN A 303 -13.06 -4.30 -10.83
CA ASN A 303 -12.29 -4.78 -11.97
C ASN A 303 -10.97 -4.02 -12.10
N PRO A 304 -9.83 -4.71 -12.31
CA PRO A 304 -8.61 -4.09 -12.80
C PRO A 304 -8.89 -3.31 -14.09
N TYR A 305 -8.47 -2.05 -14.11
CA TYR A 305 -8.85 -1.11 -15.16
C TYR A 305 -7.64 -0.63 -15.97
N SER A 306 -6.57 -0.22 -15.29
CA SER A 306 -5.34 0.25 -15.91
C SER A 306 -4.13 -0.06 -15.04
N ALA A 307 -2.97 -0.19 -15.66
CA ALA A 307 -1.70 -0.31 -14.94
C ALA A 307 -0.57 0.25 -15.80
N GLY A 308 0.47 0.77 -15.17
CA GLY A 308 1.61 1.27 -15.92
C GLY A 308 2.67 1.94 -15.08
N VAL A 309 3.51 2.70 -15.79
CA VAL A 309 4.70 3.34 -15.23
C VAL A 309 4.47 4.83 -15.06
N LEU A 310 5.14 5.46 -14.09
CA LEU A 310 5.39 6.89 -14.08
C LEU A 310 6.90 7.08 -14.09
N CYS A 311 7.40 7.82 -15.06
CA CYS A 311 8.82 8.13 -15.14
C CYS A 311 9.09 9.27 -16.14
N SER A 312 10.28 9.85 -16.03
CA SER A 312 10.75 10.82 -17.02
C SER A 312 11.07 10.14 -18.36
N SER A 313 10.23 10.38 -19.37
CA SER A 313 10.49 10.01 -20.77
C SER A 313 10.61 8.50 -21.08
N CYS A 314 9.93 7.60 -20.36
CA CYS A 314 9.89 6.16 -20.70
C CYS A 314 8.99 5.81 -21.89
N ILE A 315 8.04 6.68 -22.24
CA ILE A 315 7.11 6.44 -23.34
C ILE A 315 7.21 7.63 -24.29
N ASP A 316 7.82 7.38 -25.45
CA ASP A 316 8.05 8.42 -26.47
C ASP A 316 6.76 9.13 -26.86
N GLY A 317 6.77 10.46 -26.79
CA GLY A 317 5.64 11.30 -27.19
C GLY A 317 4.53 11.45 -26.14
N TYR A 318 4.66 10.85 -24.96
CA TYR A 318 3.67 10.96 -23.90
C TYR A 318 4.26 11.56 -22.62
N ASN A 319 3.52 12.50 -22.01
CA ASN A 319 3.79 12.96 -20.66
C ASN A 319 3.32 11.91 -19.64
N VAL A 320 4.26 11.12 -19.14
CA VAL A 320 4.03 10.07 -18.12
C VAL A 320 4.89 10.29 -16.88
N ASN A 321 5.28 11.53 -16.61
CA ASN A 321 5.96 11.92 -15.38
C ASN A 321 5.05 11.70 -14.16
N ASP A 322 5.61 11.82 -12.96
CA ASP A 322 4.81 11.91 -11.73
C ASP A 322 3.75 13.00 -11.87
N PRO A 323 2.45 12.68 -11.68
CA PRO A 323 1.38 13.66 -11.82
C PRO A 323 1.48 14.68 -10.69
N GLY A 324 1.41 15.96 -11.07
CA GLY A 324 1.52 17.08 -10.13
C GLY A 324 0.18 17.72 -9.79
N ASP A 325 -0.92 17.23 -10.35
CA ASP A 325 -2.26 17.78 -10.15
C ASP A 325 -3.36 16.70 -10.28
N VAL A 326 -4.55 17.05 -9.82
CA VAL A 326 -5.74 16.18 -9.87
C VAL A 326 -6.05 15.65 -11.27
N THR A 327 -5.91 16.48 -12.31
CA THR A 327 -6.30 16.10 -13.67
C THR A 327 -5.36 15.03 -14.21
N SER A 328 -4.05 15.26 -14.07
CA SER A 328 -3.01 14.33 -14.47
C SER A 328 -3.11 13.02 -13.68
N ALA A 329 -3.29 13.06 -12.36
CA ALA A 329 -3.46 11.86 -11.54
C ALA A 329 -4.70 11.04 -11.95
N TYR A 330 -5.84 11.72 -12.17
CA TYR A 330 -7.06 11.06 -12.63
C TYR A 330 -6.92 10.45 -14.03
N ASN A 331 -6.19 11.13 -14.93
CA ASN A 331 -5.87 10.60 -16.25
C ASN A 331 -5.02 9.33 -16.15
N ARG A 332 -4.03 9.29 -15.26
CA ARG A 332 -3.22 8.08 -15.02
C ARG A 332 -4.06 6.92 -14.52
N LEU A 333 -4.95 7.13 -13.53
CA LEU A 333 -5.90 6.12 -13.08
C LEU A 333 -6.77 5.58 -14.23
N ASN A 334 -7.02 6.40 -15.25
CA ASN A 334 -7.78 6.01 -16.43
C ASN A 334 -6.96 5.35 -17.56
N GLY A 335 -5.65 5.13 -17.36
CA GLY A 335 -4.75 4.57 -18.37
C GLY A 335 -4.31 5.55 -19.44
N LEU A 336 -4.53 6.86 -19.25
CA LEU A 336 -4.16 7.92 -20.17
C LEU A 336 -2.83 8.57 -19.76
N SER A 337 -2.18 9.31 -20.66
CA SER A 337 -1.06 10.20 -20.28
C SER A 337 -1.54 11.31 -19.35
N ASN A 338 -0.61 12.03 -18.70
CA ASN A 338 -0.96 13.18 -17.86
C ASN A 338 -1.78 14.24 -18.63
N ASP A 339 -1.53 14.38 -19.94
CA ASP A 339 -2.24 15.32 -20.82
C ASP A 339 -3.62 14.78 -21.29
N GLY A 340 -4.04 13.60 -20.84
CA GLY A 340 -5.33 12.99 -21.19
C GLY A 340 -5.34 12.23 -22.52
N ASN A 341 -4.18 11.95 -23.11
CA ASN A 341 -4.09 11.23 -24.38
C ASN A 341 -4.12 9.71 -24.17
N GLU A 342 -4.78 9.01 -25.08
CA GLU A 342 -4.73 7.54 -25.17
C GLU A 342 -3.31 7.09 -25.54
N ILE A 343 -2.79 6.11 -24.79
CA ILE A 343 -1.45 5.56 -25.03
C ILE A 343 -1.57 4.41 -26.03
N ILE A 344 -0.78 4.50 -27.10
CA ILE A 344 -0.75 3.50 -28.17
C ILE A 344 0.41 2.55 -27.91
N ASN A 345 0.14 1.24 -27.93
CA ASN A 345 1.18 0.22 -27.94
C ASN A 345 2.00 0.36 -29.23
N PRO A 346 3.32 0.63 -29.16
CA PRO A 346 4.13 0.88 -30.35
C PRO A 346 4.36 -0.38 -31.20
N VAL A 347 4.11 -1.57 -30.66
CA VAL A 347 4.27 -2.86 -31.35
C VAL A 347 2.99 -3.25 -32.09
N THR A 348 1.81 -3.04 -31.49
CA THR A 348 0.53 -3.46 -32.09
C THR A 348 -0.23 -2.32 -32.78
N GLY A 349 0.04 -1.07 -32.40
CA GLY A 349 -0.71 0.10 -32.86
C GLY A 349 -2.08 0.28 -32.19
N GLU A 350 -2.38 -0.50 -31.14
CA GLU A 350 -3.64 -0.47 -30.43
C GLU A 350 -3.58 0.47 -29.22
N ILE A 351 -4.72 1.07 -28.87
CA ILE A 351 -4.88 1.81 -27.61
C ILE A 351 -4.83 0.82 -26.46
N ILE A 352 -4.04 1.11 -25.43
CA ILE A 352 -3.91 0.25 -24.26
C ILE A 352 -4.03 1.01 -22.95
N LYS A 353 -4.42 0.28 -21.90
CA LYS A 353 -4.45 0.75 -20.51
C LYS A 353 -3.44 0.06 -19.61
N TRP A 354 -2.78 -0.98 -20.12
CA TRP A 354 -1.79 -1.81 -19.44
C TRP A 354 -0.45 -1.63 -20.16
N GLN A 355 0.37 -0.71 -19.66
CA GLN A 355 1.65 -0.33 -20.28
C GLN A 355 2.69 -1.42 -20.07
N PHE A 356 3.56 -1.63 -21.05
CA PHE A 356 4.64 -2.64 -20.95
C PHE A 356 4.16 -4.07 -20.65
N GLY A 357 3.06 -4.49 -21.31
CA GLY A 357 2.50 -5.84 -21.19
C GLY A 357 3.23 -6.95 -21.95
N GLY A 358 4.45 -6.69 -22.45
CA GLY A 358 5.30 -7.69 -23.08
C GLY A 358 5.98 -8.62 -22.07
N ASP A 359 6.60 -9.68 -22.57
CA ASP A 359 7.37 -10.63 -21.77
C ASP A 359 8.86 -10.19 -21.71
N PRO A 360 9.36 -9.71 -20.56
CA PRO A 360 10.75 -9.25 -20.45
C PRO A 360 11.77 -10.39 -20.57
N PHE A 361 11.38 -11.65 -20.31
CA PHE A 361 12.30 -12.78 -20.43
C PHE A 361 12.58 -13.14 -21.90
N SER A 362 11.54 -13.20 -22.73
CA SER A 362 11.70 -13.48 -24.16
C SER A 362 11.93 -12.23 -25.03
N GLY A 363 11.65 -11.03 -24.50
CA GLY A 363 11.66 -9.77 -25.23
C GLY A 363 10.49 -9.61 -26.21
N ALA A 364 9.44 -10.43 -26.06
CA ALA A 364 8.28 -10.40 -26.95
C ALA A 364 7.26 -9.33 -26.52
N GLY A 365 6.70 -8.60 -27.48
CA GLY A 365 5.70 -7.56 -27.23
C GLY A 365 6.32 -6.22 -26.84
N TRP A 366 5.54 -5.37 -26.15
CA TRP A 366 6.04 -4.08 -25.69
C TRP A 366 6.68 -4.22 -24.32
N VAL A 367 8.00 -4.25 -24.27
CA VAL A 367 8.80 -4.36 -23.04
C VAL A 367 9.53 -3.05 -22.74
N ASP A 368 9.71 -2.73 -21.46
CA ASP A 368 10.50 -1.58 -21.04
C ASP A 368 11.98 -1.88 -21.27
N ASN A 369 12.66 -1.01 -22.01
CA ASN A 369 14.09 -1.10 -22.29
C ASN A 369 14.84 0.14 -21.80
N SER A 370 14.15 1.05 -21.11
CA SER A 370 14.69 2.31 -20.65
C SER A 370 14.86 2.23 -19.14
N VAL A 371 16.06 1.81 -18.71
CA VAL A 371 16.38 1.79 -17.29
C VAL A 371 16.28 3.19 -16.68
N GLY A 372 15.78 3.29 -15.46
CA GLY A 372 15.67 4.57 -14.77
C GLY A 372 15.08 4.40 -13.39
N ASP A 373 14.83 5.53 -12.73
CA ASP A 373 14.00 5.58 -11.54
C ASP A 373 12.52 5.50 -11.99
N LYS A 374 11.80 4.48 -11.51
CA LYS A 374 10.49 4.07 -12.02
C LYS A 374 9.46 4.03 -10.92
N ARG A 375 8.33 4.68 -11.15
CA ARG A 375 7.13 4.48 -10.33
C ARG A 375 6.18 3.60 -11.10
N MET A 376 5.31 2.92 -10.38
CA MET A 376 4.31 2.07 -10.98
C MET A 376 2.96 2.29 -10.33
N TYR A 377 1.89 2.00 -11.07
CA TYR A 377 0.55 2.00 -10.51
C TYR A 377 -0.31 0.88 -11.10
N LEU A 378 -1.26 0.41 -10.29
CA LEU A 378 -2.38 -0.43 -10.71
C LEU A 378 -3.67 0.23 -10.27
N SER A 379 -4.61 0.41 -11.18
CA SER A 379 -5.93 0.98 -10.91
C SER A 379 -7.03 -0.05 -11.10
N ILE A 380 -7.95 -0.09 -10.15
CA ILE A 380 -9.22 -0.81 -10.24
C ILE A 380 -10.38 0.18 -10.36
N GLU A 381 -11.43 -0.23 -11.05
CA GLU A 381 -12.70 0.48 -11.13
C GLU A 381 -13.78 -0.20 -10.29
N SER A 382 -14.71 0.63 -9.81
CA SER A 382 -15.97 0.21 -9.20
C SER A 382 -17.17 0.75 -9.97
N ASP A 383 -18.35 0.19 -9.72
CA ASP A 383 -19.63 0.88 -9.93
C ASP A 383 -19.76 2.09 -8.98
N SER A 384 -20.78 2.93 -9.19
CA SER A 384 -21.06 4.10 -8.35
C SER A 384 -21.25 3.75 -6.87
N ILE A 385 -20.66 4.55 -5.98
CA ILE A 385 -20.67 4.37 -4.53
C ILE A 385 -21.44 5.55 -3.89
N PRO A 386 -22.71 5.35 -3.49
CA PRO A 386 -23.49 6.34 -2.77
C PRO A 386 -22.82 6.84 -1.48
N SER A 387 -23.25 8.01 -1.03
CA SER A 387 -22.88 8.53 0.29
C SER A 387 -23.25 7.53 1.39
N GLY A 388 -22.31 7.29 2.31
CA GLY A 388 -22.42 6.35 3.43
C GLY A 388 -22.04 4.91 3.10
N ASP A 389 -21.96 4.54 1.81
CA ASP A 389 -21.66 3.17 1.43
C ASP A 389 -20.16 2.85 1.54
N THR A 390 -19.88 1.55 1.61
CA THR A 390 -18.55 1.00 1.89
C THR A 390 -18.12 0.02 0.81
N ILE A 391 -16.90 0.18 0.30
CA ILE A 391 -16.25 -0.76 -0.60
C ILE A 391 -15.08 -1.45 0.08
N LYS A 392 -14.84 -2.72 -0.27
CA LYS A 392 -13.78 -3.52 0.34
C LYS A 392 -13.04 -4.36 -0.70
N PHE A 393 -11.71 -4.44 -0.58
CA PHE A 393 -10.87 -5.24 -1.47
C PHE A 393 -9.48 -5.51 -0.89
N THR A 394 -8.72 -6.40 -1.53
CA THR A 394 -7.36 -6.77 -1.14
C THR A 394 -6.41 -6.73 -2.34
N ILE A 395 -5.20 -6.22 -2.09
CA ILE A 395 -4.03 -6.33 -2.96
C ILE A 395 -2.94 -7.18 -2.32
#